data_AF-A0A6P0T183-F1
#
_entry.id   AF-A0A6P0T183-F1
#
_cell.length_a   1.000
_cell.length_b   1.000
_cell.length_c   1.000
_cell.angle_alpha   90.00
_cell.angle_beta   90.00
_cell.angle_gamma   90.00
#
_symmetry.space_group_name_H-M   'P 1'
#
loop_
_entity.id
_entity.type
_entity.pdbx_description
1 polymer ?
#
loop_
_entity_poly.entity_id
_entity_poly.type
_entity_poly.pdbx_seq_one_letter_code
_entity_poly.pdbx_strand_id
1 'polypeptide(L)'
;EQQLKWDSYHQLQQLLRERRLMRAIALVEALAQRMPQDPEVRQWQAIAYQTWAKHLVKQHKLDKARNYLRKALKTDPYNKSLCAQIEQDFLVIEQMI
;
A
#
# COMPACT_ATOMS: atom_id res chain seq x y z
N GLU A 1 5.06 22.54 -1.46
CA GLU A 1 4.58 21.14 -1.63
C GLU A 1 5.72 20.13 -1.78
N GLN A 2 6.75 20.40 -2.60
CA GLN A 2 7.87 19.47 -2.81
C GLN A 2 8.63 19.07 -1.52
N GLN A 3 8.88 20.00 -0.60
CA GLN A 3 9.55 19.69 0.67
C GLN A 3 8.73 18.74 1.54
N LEU A 4 7.43 19.00 1.68
CA LEU A 4 6.50 18.14 2.41
C LEU A 4 6.45 16.72 1.82
N LYS A 5 6.53 16.60 0.49
CA LYS A 5 6.58 15.32 -0.21
C LYS A 5 7.87 14.55 0.09
N TRP A 6 9.03 15.21 0.07
CA TRP A 6 10.31 14.62 0.42
C TRP A 6 10.38 14.16 1.89
N ASP A 7 9.93 14.99 2.82
CA ASP A 7 9.89 14.66 4.24
C ASP A 7 9.00 13.44 4.49
N SER A 8 7.83 13.43 3.84
CA SER A 8 6.87 12.34 3.97
C SER A 8 7.37 11.06 3.31
N TYR A 9 8.12 11.15 2.22
CA TYR A 9 8.77 10.01 1.59
C TYR A 9 9.81 9.36 2.52
N HIS A 10 10.68 10.18 3.12
CA HIS A 10 11.67 9.68 4.08
C HIS A 10 11.00 9.02 5.29
N GLN A 11 9.95 9.66 5.83
CA GLN A 11 9.20 9.10 6.94
C GLN A 11 8.51 7.78 6.56
N LEU A 12 7.94 7.69 5.36
CA LEU A 12 7.35 6.45 4.85
C LEU A 12 8.39 5.33 4.75
N GLN A 13 9.56 5.60 4.17
CA GLN A 13 10.64 4.62 4.07
C GLN A 13 11.06 4.10 5.45
N GLN A 14 11.19 5.00 6.44
CA GLN A 14 11.53 4.60 7.80
C GLN A 14 10.43 3.72 8.43
N LEU A 15 9.16 4.11 8.29
CA LEU A 15 8.03 3.34 8.84
C LEU A 15 7.92 1.94 8.22
N LEU A 16 8.18 1.82 6.91
CA LEU A 16 8.21 0.52 6.23
C LEU A 16 9.39 -0.34 6.71
N ARG A 17 10.59 0.24 6.87
CA ARG A 17 11.76 -0.45 7.42
C ARG A 17 11.53 -0.95 8.85
N GLU A 18 10.92 -0.12 9.69
CA GLU A 18 10.58 -0.44 11.08
C GLU A 18 9.35 -1.38 11.21
N ARG A 19 8.76 -1.82 10.09
CA ARG A 19 7.51 -2.60 10.04
C ARG A 19 6.34 -1.95 10.79
N ARG A 20 6.35 -0.62 10.93
CA ARG A 20 5.26 0.18 11.52
C ARG A 20 4.17 0.44 10.47
N LEU A 21 3.61 -0.64 9.93
CA LEU A 21 2.74 -0.61 8.75
C LEU A 21 1.46 0.22 8.95
N MET A 22 0.84 0.16 10.13
CA MET A 22 -0.34 0.99 10.43
C MET A 22 -0.05 2.49 10.38
N ARG A 23 1.13 2.90 10.87
CA ARG A 23 1.57 4.30 10.80
C ARG A 23 1.93 4.70 9.37
N ALA A 24 2.54 3.79 8.60
CA ALA A 24 2.82 4.01 7.19
C ALA A 24 1.53 4.27 6.40
N ILE A 25 0.48 3.48 6.63
CA ILE A 25 -0.83 3.65 6.01
C ILE A 25 -1.45 5.00 6.38
N ALA A 26 -1.47 5.36 7.67
CA ALA A 26 -2.04 6.63 8.10
C ALA A 26 -1.32 7.84 7.46
N LEU A 27 0.02 7.78 7.34
CA LEU A 27 0.81 8.82 6.68
C LEU A 27 0.43 8.96 5.20
N VAL A 28 0.38 7.86 4.44
CA VAL A 28 0.06 7.92 3.01
C VAL A 28 -1.41 8.25 2.75
N GLU A 29 -2.34 7.87 3.63
CA GLU A 29 -3.73 8.32 3.55
C GLU A 29 -3.85 9.83 3.75
N ALA A 30 -3.15 10.40 4.72
CA ALA A 30 -3.11 11.84 4.93
C ALA A 30 -2.46 12.58 3.74
N LEU A 31 -1.41 12.00 3.14
CA LEU A 31 -0.81 12.54 1.92
C LEU A 31 -1.77 12.48 0.73
N ALA A 32 -2.46 11.36 0.53
CA ALA A 32 -3.42 11.19 -0.55
C ALA A 32 -4.61 12.14 -0.43
N GLN A 33 -5.01 12.52 0.79
CA GLN A 33 -6.04 13.55 0.99
C GLN A 33 -5.56 14.94 0.55
N ARG A 34 -4.28 15.26 0.78
CA ARG A 34 -3.70 16.57 0.42
C ARG A 34 -3.29 16.64 -1.05
N MET A 35 -2.83 15.52 -1.61
CA MET A 35 -2.26 15.42 -2.96
C MET A 35 -2.88 14.24 -3.73
N PRO A 36 -4.22 14.20 -3.93
CA PRO A 36 -4.90 13.04 -4.54
C PRO A 36 -4.51 12.82 -6.02
N GLN A 37 -4.07 13.88 -6.69
CA GLN A 37 -3.71 13.84 -8.11
C GLN A 37 -2.24 13.46 -8.34
N ASP A 38 -1.40 13.45 -7.29
CA ASP A 38 0.02 13.14 -7.42
C ASP A 38 0.23 11.61 -7.64
N PRO A 39 0.86 11.21 -8.76
CA PRO A 39 1.03 9.79 -9.10
C PRO A 39 1.95 9.05 -8.11
N GLU A 40 2.97 9.72 -7.55
CA GLU A 40 3.87 9.08 -6.58
C GLU A 40 3.14 8.83 -5.26
N VAL A 41 2.30 9.77 -4.81
CA VAL A 41 1.51 9.60 -3.59
C VAL A 41 0.52 8.43 -3.74
N ARG A 42 -0.13 8.32 -4.90
CA ARG A 42 -0.98 7.15 -5.22
C ARG A 42 -0.18 5.85 -5.19
N GLN A 43 0.99 5.84 -5.82
CA GLN A 43 1.87 4.67 -5.83
C GLN A 43 2.29 4.26 -4.41
N TRP A 44 2.72 5.22 -3.58
CA TRP A 44 3.11 4.97 -2.19
C TRP A 44 1.96 4.41 -1.36
N GLN A 45 0.77 4.96 -1.54
CA GLN A 45 -0.44 4.48 -0.87
C GLN A 45 -0.78 3.04 -1.30
N ALA A 46 -0.71 2.73 -2.60
CA ALA A 46 -0.95 1.38 -3.10
C ALA A 46 0.07 0.37 -2.56
N ILE A 47 1.37 0.72 -2.54
CA ILE A 47 2.44 -0.11 -1.95
C ILE A 47 2.22 -0.35 -0.46
N ALA A 48 1.82 0.67 0.29
CA ALA A 48 1.53 0.54 1.72
C ALA A 48 0.37 -0.44 1.98
N TYR A 49 -0.71 -0.33 1.20
CA TYR A 49 -1.84 -1.27 1.28
C TYR A 49 -1.43 -2.70 0.91
N GLN A 50 -0.65 -2.88 -0.17
CA GLN A 50 -0.15 -4.21 -0.56
C GLN A 50 0.73 -4.81 0.54
N THR A 51 1.65 -4.02 1.12
CA THR A 51 2.55 -4.48 2.19
C THR A 51 1.77 -4.92 3.42
N TRP A 52 0.72 -4.17 3.78
CA TRP A 52 -0.16 -4.55 4.87
C TRP A 52 -0.99 -5.81 4.57
N ALA A 53 -1.49 -5.94 3.34
CA ALA A 53 -2.17 -7.15 2.92
C ALA A 53 -1.26 -8.38 3.02
N LYS A 54 -0.02 -8.32 2.51
CA LYS A 54 0.98 -9.39 2.67
C LYS A 54 1.22 -9.77 4.14
N HIS A 55 1.22 -8.79 5.03
CA HIS A 55 1.33 -9.03 6.47
C HIS A 55 0.09 -9.75 7.03
N LEU A 56 -1.12 -9.37 6.59
CA LEU A 56 -2.37 -10.02 6.98
C LEU A 56 -2.48 -11.45 6.45
N VAL A 57 -1.99 -11.73 5.24
CA VAL A 57 -1.90 -13.09 4.68
C VAL A 57 -1.06 -13.98 5.59
N LYS A 58 0.11 -13.49 6.05
CA LYS A 58 0.96 -14.22 7.01
C LYS A 58 0.28 -14.47 8.36
N GLN A 59 -0.68 -13.64 8.74
CA GLN A 59 -1.51 -13.83 9.94
C GLN A 59 -2.78 -14.65 9.67
N HIS A 60 -2.94 -15.21 8.46
CA HIS A 60 -4.13 -15.93 8.01
C HIS A 60 -5.42 -15.10 8.07
N LYS A 61 -5.32 -13.77 8.06
CA LYS A 61 -6.45 -12.83 8.03
C LYS A 61 -6.86 -12.54 6.58
N LEU A 62 -7.24 -13.59 5.86
CA LEU A 62 -7.38 -13.60 4.40
C LEU A 62 -8.41 -12.58 3.88
N ASP A 63 -9.58 -12.47 4.52
CA ASP A 63 -10.62 -11.50 4.10
C ASP A 63 -10.15 -10.05 4.18
N LYS A 64 -9.44 -9.72 5.27
CA LYS A 64 -8.87 -8.37 5.45
C LYS A 64 -7.77 -8.13 4.43
N ALA A 65 -6.90 -9.11 4.18
CA ALA A 65 -5.86 -9.01 3.16
C ALA A 65 -6.47 -8.71 1.79
N ARG A 66 -7.50 -9.46 1.39
CA ARG A 66 -8.23 -9.30 0.12
C ARG A 66 -8.80 -7.88 -0.04
N ASN A 67 -9.38 -7.34 1.03
CA ASN A 67 -9.92 -5.98 1.03
C ASN A 67 -8.83 -4.91 0.83
N TYR A 68 -7.66 -5.08 1.45
CA TYR A 68 -6.53 -4.17 1.25
C TYR A 68 -5.88 -4.29 -0.13
N LEU A 69 -5.77 -5.49 -0.70
CA LEU A 69 -5.31 -5.67 -2.08
C LEU A 69 -6.26 -5.00 -3.09
N ARG A 70 -7.58 -5.09 -2.87
CA ARG A 70 -8.57 -4.39 -3.70
C ARG A 70 -8.42 -2.87 -3.62
N LYS A 71 -8.12 -2.34 -2.43
CA LYS A 71 -7.79 -0.91 -2.25
C LYS A 71 -6.53 -0.55 -3.03
N ALA A 72 -5.47 -1.34 -2.90
CA ALA A 72 -4.21 -1.11 -3.59
C ALA A 72 -4.37 -1.00 -5.12
N LEU A 73 -5.09 -1.93 -5.76
CA LEU A 73 -5.36 -1.89 -7.21
C LEU A 73 -6.13 -0.64 -7.63
N LYS A 74 -7.12 -0.22 -6.84
CA LYS A 74 -7.92 0.97 -7.15
C LYS A 74 -7.12 2.27 -6.99
N THR A 75 -6.15 2.28 -6.07
CA THR A 75 -5.35 3.47 -5.77
C THR A 75 -4.37 3.82 -6.90
N ASP A 76 -3.71 2.83 -7.50
CA ASP A 76 -2.75 3.06 -8.59
C ASP A 76 -2.95 2.06 -9.76
N PRO A 77 -4.00 2.23 -10.58
CA PRO A 77 -4.30 1.30 -11.66
C PRO A 77 -3.34 1.39 -12.85
N TYR A 78 -2.57 2.49 -12.96
CA TYR A 78 -1.68 2.75 -14.09
C TYR A 78 -0.33 2.03 -13.94
N ASN A 79 0.04 1.65 -12.72
CA ASN A 79 1.28 0.95 -12.44
C ASN A 79 1.15 -0.56 -12.66
N LYS A 80 1.33 -0.97 -13.92
CA LYS A 80 1.20 -2.38 -14.35
C LYS A 80 2.07 -3.33 -13.53
N SER A 81 3.29 -2.92 -13.17
CA SER A 81 4.20 -3.73 -12.37
C SER A 81 3.68 -3.98 -10.95
N LEU A 82 3.06 -2.97 -10.34
CA LEU A 82 2.42 -3.11 -9.02
C LEU A 82 1.13 -3.93 -9.12
N CYS A 83 0.30 -3.68 -10.14
CA CYS A 83 -0.92 -4.45 -10.38
C CYS A 83 -0.64 -5.94 -10.53
N ALA A 84 0.35 -6.33 -11.34
CA ALA A 84 0.75 -7.72 -11.51
C ALA A 84 1.19 -8.36 -10.18
N GLN A 85 1.92 -7.63 -9.33
CA GLN A 85 2.30 -8.14 -8.01
C GLN A 85 1.09 -8.33 -7.09
N ILE A 86 0.13 -7.39 -7.12
CA ILE A 86 -1.10 -7.50 -6.32
C ILE A 86 -1.96 -8.68 -6.81
N GLU A 87 -2.03 -8.91 -8.11
CA GLU A 87 -2.71 -10.08 -8.68
C GLU A 87 -2.08 -11.39 -8.19
N GLN A 88 -0.74 -11.47 -8.15
CA GLN A 88 -0.06 -12.62 -7.53
C GLN A 88 -0.40 -12.77 -6.05
N ASP A 89 -0.49 -11.67 -5.29
CA ASP A 89 -0.90 -11.71 -3.89
C ASP A 89 -2.33 -12.24 -3.70
N PHE A 90 -3.25 -11.94 -4.64
CA PHE A 90 -4.58 -12.55 -4.64
C PHE A 90 -4.53 -14.06 -4.89
N LEU A 91 -3.73 -14.52 -5.85
CA LEU A 91 -3.59 -15.96 -6.13
C LEU A 91 -3.09 -16.72 -4.90
N VAL A 92 -2.14 -16.14 -4.14
CA VAL A 92 -1.66 -16.72 -2.88
C VAL A 92 -2.79 -16.85 -1.86
N ILE A 93 -3.67 -15.85 -1.74
CA ILE A 93 -4.83 -15.92 -0.84
C ILE A 93 -5.77 -17.05 -1.27
N GLU A 94 -6.10 -17.15 -2.55
CA GLU A 94 -7.04 -18.18 -3.04
C GLU A 94 -6.49 -19.61 -2.85
N GLN A 95 -5.17 -19.79 -2.85
CA GLN A 95 -4.53 -21.09 -2.55
C GLN A 95 -4.52 -21.47 -1.06
N MET A 96 -4.83 -20.52 -0.17
CA MET A 96 -4.84 -20.72 1.29
C MET A 96 -6.24 -20.91 1.88
N ILE A 97 -7.28 -20.85 1.04
CA ILE A 97 -8.69 -21.10 1.39
C ILE A 97 -8.98 -22.59 1.20
#